data_AF-A0A2R5ELA4-F1
#
_entry.id   AF-A0A2R5ELA4-F1
#
_cell.length_a   1.000
_cell.length_b   1.000
_cell.length_c   1.000
_cell.angle_alpha   90.00
_cell.angle_beta   90.00
_cell.angle_gamma   90.00
#
_symmetry.space_group_name_H-M   'P 1'
#
loop_
_entity.id
_entity.type
_entity.pdbx_description
1 polymer ?
#
loop_
_entity_poly.entity_id
_entity_poly.type
_entity_poly.pdbx_seq_one_letter_code
_entity_poly.pdbx_strand_id
1 'polypeptide(L)'
;MASLPRPLPSARRVFRVTAGLAALAAALLLAPPAMAAPAWLIASADENAAAGQALRLEVAKPASLAAWPSAMNLRLIVGERLVNVPLVPAGAVSPDGARRPYQGRLPADISGLVRVELADRDSNRLALLAATPEAGMEMAPQATAEPAEPGPEAASYPDEPVISANEPMYFVLGNRGGVNARFQLSFKYRLVEPDGTLGQALPWLRNLHFGYTQTSLWDLGEESKPFRDTSYRPSLFWQWNLGEGGAGLRPYRLRAGYEHESNGKDGTSSRSIDMLFVQPAWRWDFNNGTALTLAPKLYGYLDREDNPDIARYRGHADWIARYGKDDGWLLAAQMRRGTAGKGNLQLDLSYPLRDTLFARAGGFLHFQLFSGYGESLLDYNRERDTQLRIGFSIVR
;
A
#
# COMPACT_ATOMS: atom_id res chain seq x y z
N MET A 1 -67.12 3.07 29.61
CA MET A 1 -66.47 3.83 28.53
C MET A 1 -65.30 3.01 28.02
N ALA A 2 -65.46 2.39 26.84
CA ALA A 2 -64.45 1.53 26.21
C ALA A 2 -63.47 2.38 25.39
N SER A 3 -62.17 2.20 25.59
CA SER A 3 -61.12 2.88 24.81
C SER A 3 -60.75 2.06 23.57
N LEU A 4 -60.96 2.65 22.39
CA LEU A 4 -60.60 2.10 21.08
C LEU A 4 -59.07 1.92 20.92
N PRO A 5 -58.60 0.92 20.15
CA PRO A 5 -57.18 0.70 19.91
C PRO A 5 -56.61 1.67 18.84
N ARG A 6 -55.35 2.06 19.03
CA ARG A 6 -54.57 2.92 18.10
C ARG A 6 -54.34 2.23 16.74
N PRO A 7 -54.32 2.97 15.62
CA PRO A 7 -54.08 2.37 14.31
C PRO A 7 -52.58 2.06 14.11
N LEU A 8 -52.31 0.93 13.43
CA LEU A 8 -50.99 0.51 12.99
C LEU A 8 -50.39 1.50 11.96
N PRO A 9 -49.07 1.74 11.96
CA PRO A 9 -48.44 2.59 10.96
C PRO A 9 -48.54 1.96 9.57
N SER A 10 -48.98 2.78 8.61
CA SER A 10 -49.27 2.38 7.23
C SER A 10 -48.06 1.82 6.48
N ALA A 11 -48.31 0.77 5.69
CA ALA A 11 -47.38 0.09 4.79
C ALA A 11 -46.83 0.94 3.62
N ARG A 12 -46.86 2.28 3.73
CA ARG A 12 -46.42 3.21 2.68
C ARG A 12 -44.95 3.66 2.79
N ARG A 13 -44.20 3.24 3.83
CA ARG A 13 -42.77 3.56 3.97
C ARG A 13 -41.79 2.51 3.43
N VAL A 14 -42.26 1.32 3.05
CA VAL A 14 -41.39 0.25 2.49
C VAL A 14 -41.12 0.44 0.99
N PHE A 15 -41.95 1.20 0.27
CA PHE A 15 -41.84 1.35 -1.19
C PHE A 15 -40.97 2.52 -1.69
N ARG A 16 -40.42 3.37 -0.80
CA ARG A 16 -39.56 4.49 -1.22
C ARG A 16 -38.05 4.22 -1.14
N VAL A 17 -37.64 3.15 -0.46
CA VAL A 17 -36.21 2.77 -0.37
C VAL A 17 -35.80 1.82 -1.51
N THR A 18 -36.73 1.01 -2.02
CA THR A 18 -36.50 0.17 -3.21
C THR A 18 -36.44 0.97 -4.51
N ALA A 19 -37.15 2.11 -4.60
CA ALA A 19 -37.10 2.99 -5.77
C ALA A 19 -35.77 3.77 -5.90
N GLY A 20 -35.12 4.12 -4.78
CA GLY A 20 -33.83 4.81 -4.78
C GLY A 20 -32.65 3.91 -5.16
N LEU A 21 -32.67 2.64 -4.75
CA LEU A 21 -31.66 1.64 -5.13
C LEU A 21 -31.82 1.17 -6.58
N ALA A 22 -33.05 1.08 -7.09
CA ALA A 22 -33.31 0.79 -8.50
C ALA A 22 -32.91 1.95 -9.42
N ALA A 23 -33.03 3.21 -8.99
CA ALA A 23 -32.61 4.37 -9.76
C ALA A 23 -31.07 4.51 -9.84
N LEU A 24 -30.33 4.11 -8.80
CA LEU A 24 -28.87 4.07 -8.85
C LEU A 24 -28.35 2.91 -9.73
N ALA A 25 -29.04 1.76 -9.71
CA ALA A 25 -28.75 0.64 -10.62
C ALA A 25 -29.13 0.94 -12.08
N ALA A 26 -30.22 1.67 -12.32
CA ALA A 26 -30.64 2.10 -13.66
C ALA A 26 -29.77 3.26 -14.20
N ALA A 27 -29.23 4.14 -13.36
CA ALA A 27 -28.26 5.17 -13.76
C ALA A 27 -26.89 4.59 -14.12
N LEU A 28 -26.55 3.39 -13.63
CA LEU A 28 -25.38 2.61 -14.07
C LEU A 28 -25.63 1.81 -15.37
N LEU A 29 -26.90 1.60 -15.75
CA LEU A 29 -27.31 0.94 -17.00
C LEU A 29 -27.66 1.93 -18.14
N LEU A 30 -27.81 3.22 -17.82
CA LEU A 30 -28.07 4.32 -18.75
C LEU A 30 -26.98 5.40 -18.69
N ALA A 31 -25.78 5.05 -18.24
CA ALA A 31 -24.62 5.85 -18.61
C ALA A 31 -24.60 5.89 -20.15
N PRO A 32 -24.53 7.06 -20.80
CA PRO A 32 -24.16 7.07 -22.21
C PRO A 32 -22.86 6.27 -22.30
N PRO A 33 -22.65 5.42 -23.31
CA PRO A 33 -21.36 4.76 -23.45
C PRO A 33 -20.35 5.89 -23.36
N ALA A 34 -19.49 5.84 -22.33
CA ALA A 34 -18.34 6.71 -22.30
C ALA A 34 -17.74 6.52 -23.68
N MET A 35 -17.76 7.57 -24.50
CA MET A 35 -17.06 7.54 -25.76
C MET A 35 -15.58 7.49 -25.37
N ALA A 36 -15.13 6.30 -25.01
CA ALA A 36 -13.74 5.95 -25.03
C ALA A 36 -13.38 6.05 -26.51
N ALA A 37 -12.83 7.21 -26.87
CA ALA A 37 -12.10 7.34 -28.10
C ALA A 37 -11.15 6.13 -28.23
N PRO A 38 -10.95 5.59 -29.44
CA PRO A 38 -10.15 4.40 -29.65
C PRO A 38 -8.67 4.72 -29.37
N ALA A 39 -8.27 4.71 -28.10
CA ALA A 39 -6.92 5.05 -27.69
C ALA A 39 -6.03 3.83 -27.89
N TRP A 40 -5.00 4.00 -28.72
CA TRP A 40 -3.92 3.04 -28.84
C TRP A 40 -3.23 2.90 -27.50
N LEU A 41 -2.78 1.70 -27.15
CA LEU A 41 -1.99 1.49 -25.94
C LEU A 41 -0.55 1.25 -26.29
N ILE A 42 0.36 1.88 -25.56
CA ILE A 42 1.78 1.59 -25.58
C ILE A 42 2.20 1.12 -24.18
N ALA A 43 3.05 0.11 -24.12
CA ALA A 43 3.68 -0.40 -22.91
C ALA A 43 5.17 -0.68 -23.19
N SER A 44 6.04 -0.46 -22.23
CA SER A 44 7.42 -0.94 -22.27
C SER A 44 7.62 -1.98 -21.16
N ALA A 45 8.50 -2.94 -21.39
CA ALA A 45 8.90 -3.91 -20.36
C ALA A 45 9.85 -3.27 -19.33
N ASP A 46 10.56 -2.22 -19.73
CA ASP A 46 11.60 -1.56 -18.95
C ASP A 46 11.20 -0.11 -18.67
N GLU A 47 11.38 0.34 -17.43
CA GLU A 47 11.19 1.74 -17.03
C GLU A 47 12.43 2.61 -17.29
N ASN A 48 13.58 1.96 -17.51
CA ASN A 48 14.85 2.58 -17.85
C ASN A 48 15.15 2.41 -19.34
N ALA A 49 15.63 3.47 -19.99
CA ALA A 49 16.05 3.43 -21.39
C ALA A 49 17.49 3.97 -21.53
N ALA A 50 18.31 3.33 -22.36
CA ALA A 50 19.65 3.84 -22.67
C ALA A 50 19.60 4.77 -23.89
N ALA A 51 20.19 5.95 -23.78
CA ALA A 51 20.31 6.90 -24.89
C ALA A 51 21.09 6.24 -26.05
N GLY A 52 20.64 6.43 -27.29
CA GLY A 52 21.28 5.83 -28.46
C GLY A 52 20.97 4.34 -28.69
N GLN A 53 20.34 3.67 -27.71
CA GLN A 53 19.92 2.26 -27.79
C GLN A 53 18.48 2.13 -28.29
N ALA A 54 18.10 0.89 -28.58
CA ALA A 54 16.76 0.58 -29.03
C ALA A 54 15.78 0.42 -27.86
N LEU A 55 14.65 1.10 -27.94
CA LEU A 55 13.50 0.95 -27.05
C LEU A 55 12.49 0.01 -27.66
N ARG A 56 12.12 -1.04 -26.93
CA ARG A 56 11.04 -1.95 -27.29
C ARG A 56 9.74 -1.50 -26.63
N LEU A 57 8.68 -1.53 -27.43
CA LEU A 57 7.32 -1.19 -27.01
C LEU A 57 6.35 -2.25 -27.48
N GLU A 58 5.46 -2.68 -26.59
CA GLU A 58 4.24 -3.37 -26.95
C GLU A 58 3.18 -2.34 -27.30
N VAL A 59 2.67 -2.40 -28.53
CA VAL A 59 1.60 -1.52 -28.99
C VAL A 59 0.33 -2.34 -29.12
N ALA A 60 -0.78 -1.86 -28.56
CA ALA A 60 -2.11 -2.43 -28.74
C ALA A 60 -2.98 -1.49 -29.58
N LYS A 61 -3.60 -2.03 -30.64
CA LYS A 61 -4.53 -1.28 -31.47
C LYS A 61 -5.96 -1.31 -30.89
N PRO A 62 -6.78 -0.29 -31.15
CA PRO A 62 -8.20 -0.32 -30.82
C PRO A 62 -8.93 -1.47 -31.53
N ALA A 63 -9.94 -2.03 -30.88
CA ALA A 63 -10.73 -3.15 -31.42
C ALA A 63 -11.45 -2.82 -32.74
N SER A 64 -11.76 -1.54 -32.99
CA SER A 64 -12.41 -1.05 -34.21
C SER A 64 -11.51 -1.05 -35.45
N LEU A 65 -10.19 -1.25 -35.30
CA LEU A 65 -9.24 -1.18 -36.40
C LEU A 65 -8.94 -2.59 -36.95
N ALA A 66 -9.27 -2.84 -38.23
CA ALA A 66 -9.13 -4.17 -38.83
C ALA A 66 -7.66 -4.53 -39.18
N ALA A 67 -6.86 -3.58 -39.66
CA ALA A 67 -5.50 -3.83 -40.14
C ALA A 67 -4.47 -2.94 -39.44
N TRP A 68 -3.26 -3.48 -39.23
CA TRP A 68 -2.15 -2.71 -38.66
C TRP A 68 -1.63 -1.65 -39.65
N PRO A 69 -1.31 -0.43 -39.19
CA PRO A 69 -0.70 0.59 -40.03
C PRO A 69 0.72 0.19 -40.48
N SER A 70 1.13 0.70 -41.64
CA SER A 70 2.44 0.43 -42.24
C SER A 70 3.60 1.19 -41.58
N ALA A 71 3.31 2.32 -40.92
CA ALA A 71 4.28 3.13 -40.20
C ALA A 71 3.67 3.78 -38.94
N MET A 72 4.50 3.95 -37.91
CA MET A 72 4.16 4.66 -36.68
C MET A 72 5.36 5.44 -36.16
N ASN A 73 5.10 6.57 -35.51
CA ASN A 73 6.12 7.36 -34.83
C ASN A 73 5.81 7.46 -33.34
N LEU A 74 6.87 7.42 -32.53
CA LEU A 74 6.84 7.71 -31.11
C LEU A 74 7.29 9.15 -30.89
N ARG A 75 6.48 9.95 -30.21
CA ARG A 75 6.82 11.28 -29.74
C ARG A 75 7.43 11.19 -28.35
N LEU A 76 8.66 11.68 -28.21
CA LEU A 76 9.41 11.81 -26.96
C LEU A 76 9.33 13.28 -26.51
N ILE A 77 9.01 13.50 -25.24
CA ILE A 77 8.87 14.80 -24.60
C ILE A 77 9.88 14.85 -23.45
N VAL A 78 10.87 15.73 -23.56
CA VAL A 78 11.96 15.91 -22.58
C VAL A 78 12.06 17.39 -22.24
N GLY A 79 11.53 17.79 -21.08
CA GLY A 79 11.31 19.20 -20.78
C GLY A 79 10.37 19.84 -21.82
N GLU A 80 10.85 20.88 -22.52
CA GLU A 80 10.14 21.53 -23.63
C GLU A 80 10.45 20.92 -25.01
N ARG A 81 11.41 19.98 -25.08
CA ARG A 81 11.87 19.39 -26.35
C ARG A 81 10.95 18.26 -26.79
N LEU A 82 10.49 18.32 -28.04
CA LEU A 82 9.70 17.29 -28.71
C LEU A 82 10.53 16.61 -29.80
N VAL A 83 10.66 15.29 -29.74
CA VAL A 83 11.40 14.50 -30.75
C VAL A 83 10.54 13.36 -31.25
N ASN A 84 10.39 13.21 -32.56
CA ASN A 84 9.69 12.07 -33.16
C ASN A 84 10.69 11.00 -33.59
N VAL A 85 10.46 9.76 -33.16
CA VAL A 85 11.27 8.59 -33.48
C VAL A 85 10.42 7.59 -34.26
N PRO A 86 10.86 7.11 -35.43
CA PRO A 86 10.14 6.09 -36.16
C PRO A 86 10.15 4.76 -35.40
N LEU A 87 8.99 4.09 -35.38
CA LEU A 87 8.82 2.75 -34.84
C LEU A 87 8.79 1.73 -35.98
N VAL A 88 9.64 0.71 -35.87
CA VAL A 88 9.66 -0.45 -36.79
C VAL A 88 9.10 -1.70 -36.08
N PRO A 89 8.32 -2.54 -36.76
CA PRO A 89 7.85 -3.80 -36.17
C PRO A 89 9.01 -4.71 -35.76
N ALA A 90 8.97 -5.21 -34.52
CA ALA A 90 10.03 -6.04 -33.94
C ALA A 90 9.60 -7.51 -33.77
N GLY A 91 8.41 -7.89 -34.24
CA GLY A 91 7.87 -9.24 -34.10
C GLY A 91 6.49 -9.42 -34.73
N ALA A 92 5.96 -10.64 -34.59
CA ALA A 92 4.64 -11.02 -35.07
C ALA A 92 3.51 -10.36 -34.26
N VAL A 93 2.33 -10.26 -34.87
CA VAL A 93 1.11 -9.84 -34.17
C VAL A 93 0.73 -10.93 -33.17
N SER A 94 0.25 -10.55 -31.99
CA SER A 94 -0.23 -11.49 -30.97
C SER A 94 -1.35 -12.39 -31.51
N PRO A 95 -1.57 -13.58 -30.92
CA PRO A 95 -2.60 -14.52 -31.38
C PRO A 95 -4.03 -13.94 -31.37
N ASP A 96 -4.30 -13.00 -30.46
CA ASP A 96 -5.57 -12.26 -30.35
C ASP A 96 -5.72 -11.14 -31.40
N GLY A 97 -4.70 -10.92 -32.24
CA GLY A 97 -4.67 -9.88 -33.27
C GLY A 97 -4.57 -8.45 -32.75
N ALA A 98 -4.50 -8.25 -31.44
CA ALA A 98 -4.69 -6.94 -30.80
C ALA A 98 -3.38 -6.21 -30.50
N ARG A 99 -2.26 -6.93 -30.36
CA ARG A 99 -0.96 -6.38 -29.96
C ARG A 99 0.14 -6.71 -30.95
N ARG A 100 1.15 -5.86 -31.00
CA ARG A 100 2.35 -6.08 -31.81
C ARG A 100 3.55 -5.34 -31.19
N PRO A 101 4.72 -6.00 -31.09
CA PRO A 101 5.93 -5.34 -30.62
C PRO A 101 6.53 -4.42 -31.71
N TYR A 102 7.00 -3.27 -31.27
CA TYR A 102 7.73 -2.28 -32.06
C TYR A 102 9.05 -1.91 -31.39
N GLN A 103 9.99 -1.45 -32.19
CA GLN A 103 11.29 -0.96 -31.76
C GLN A 103 11.54 0.43 -32.36
N GLY A 104 11.95 1.37 -31.52
CA GLY A 104 12.43 2.69 -31.92
C GLY A 104 13.82 2.92 -31.36
N ARG A 105 14.62 3.79 -31.98
CA ARG A 105 15.96 4.13 -31.45
C ARG A 105 15.89 5.45 -30.69
N LEU A 106 16.27 5.46 -29.42
CA LEU A 106 16.38 6.71 -28.68
C LEU A 106 17.53 7.55 -29.25
N PRO A 107 17.34 8.86 -29.45
CA PRO A 107 18.44 9.79 -29.68
C PRO A 107 19.50 9.68 -28.57
N ALA A 108 20.77 9.77 -28.96
CA ALA A 108 21.92 9.61 -28.05
C ALA A 108 22.09 10.78 -27.06
N ASP A 109 21.41 11.90 -27.31
CA ASP A 109 21.47 13.14 -26.56
C ASP A 109 20.30 13.31 -25.58
N ILE A 110 19.46 12.29 -25.42
CA ILE A 110 18.34 12.29 -24.45
C ILE A 110 18.82 11.73 -23.11
N SER A 111 18.59 12.48 -22.03
CA SER A 111 18.84 12.06 -20.66
C SER A 111 17.74 12.58 -19.72
N GLY A 112 17.56 11.94 -18.58
CA GLY A 112 16.56 12.29 -17.57
C GLY A 112 15.18 11.71 -17.87
N LEU A 113 14.15 12.32 -17.28
CA LEU A 113 12.77 11.85 -17.43
C LEU A 113 12.22 12.15 -18.83
N VAL A 114 11.88 11.10 -19.57
CA VAL A 114 11.33 11.16 -20.93
C VAL A 114 9.89 10.69 -20.89
N ARG A 115 8.96 11.53 -21.36
CA ARG A 115 7.58 11.11 -21.57
C ARG A 115 7.37 10.70 -23.02
N VAL A 116 6.72 9.57 -23.26
CA VAL A 116 6.49 9.05 -24.62
C VAL A 116 5.01 8.80 -24.89
N GLU A 117 4.60 9.06 -26.13
CA GLU A 117 3.26 8.78 -26.69
C GLU A 117 3.36 8.56 -28.20
N LEU A 118 2.36 7.97 -28.85
CA LEU A 118 2.33 7.91 -30.31
C LEU A 118 2.12 9.31 -30.90
N ALA A 119 2.92 9.69 -31.90
CA ALA A 119 2.90 11.03 -32.47
C ALA A 119 1.66 11.27 -33.36
N ASP A 120 1.25 10.23 -34.09
CA ASP A 120 0.24 10.34 -35.15
C ASP A 120 -1.16 9.89 -34.69
N ARG A 121 -1.29 9.45 -33.42
CA ARG A 121 -2.50 8.78 -32.90
C ARG A 121 -2.64 9.00 -31.40
N ASP A 122 -3.88 9.15 -30.93
CA ASP A 122 -4.16 9.23 -29.50
C ASP A 122 -3.80 7.91 -28.80
N SER A 123 -2.95 8.03 -27.77
CA SER A 123 -2.48 6.90 -26.97
C SER A 123 -2.27 7.29 -25.51
N ASN A 124 -2.07 6.29 -24.65
CA ASN A 124 -1.61 6.56 -23.28
C ASN A 124 -0.16 7.10 -23.30
N ARG A 125 0.19 7.84 -22.25
CA ARG A 125 1.54 8.35 -22.02
C ARG A 125 2.30 7.41 -21.12
N LEU A 126 3.57 7.14 -21.44
CA LEU A 126 4.52 6.44 -20.58
C LEU A 126 5.61 7.40 -20.12
N ALA A 127 6.15 7.20 -18.94
CA ALA A 127 7.35 7.88 -18.47
C ALA A 127 8.50 6.88 -18.39
N LEU A 128 9.66 7.25 -18.93
CA LEU A 128 10.87 6.44 -18.96
C LEU A 128 12.02 7.29 -18.39
N LEU A 129 12.96 6.66 -17.68
CA LEU A 129 14.19 7.32 -17.27
C LEU A 129 15.29 7.00 -18.28
N ALA A 130 15.74 8.02 -19.03
CA ALA A 130 16.81 7.87 -20.00
C ALA A 130 18.18 8.19 -19.39
N ALA A 131 19.13 7.26 -19.53
CA ALA A 131 20.52 7.46 -19.13
C ALA A 131 21.44 7.41 -20.36
N THR A 132 22.42 8.31 -20.44
CA THR A 132 23.49 8.19 -21.45
C THR A 132 24.36 6.97 -21.11
N PRO A 133 24.61 6.06 -22.07
CA PRO A 133 25.59 5.01 -21.86
C PRO A 133 26.94 5.68 -21.60
N GLU A 134 27.56 5.36 -20.46
CA GLU A 134 28.90 5.84 -20.13
C GLU A 134 29.86 5.49 -21.28
N ALA A 135 30.45 6.52 -21.89
CA ALA A 135 31.45 6.35 -22.91
C ALA A 135 32.74 5.85 -22.25
N GLY A 136 33.06 4.57 -22.45
CA GLY A 136 34.41 4.04 -22.35
C GLY A 136 34.79 3.39 -21.01
N MET A 137 34.44 2.13 -20.85
CA MET A 137 35.35 1.18 -20.21
C MET A 137 35.79 0.20 -21.29
N GLU A 138 36.85 0.58 -22.01
CA GLU A 138 37.60 -0.38 -22.81
C GLU A 138 38.11 -1.48 -21.88
N MET A 139 37.81 -2.72 -22.24
CA MET A 139 38.37 -3.90 -21.59
C MET A 139 39.90 -3.88 -21.74
N ALA A 140 40.59 -3.38 -20.73
CA ALA A 140 42.01 -3.67 -20.54
C ALA A 140 42.17 -5.18 -20.24
N PRO A 141 43.22 -5.85 -20.76
CA PRO A 141 43.43 -7.26 -20.51
C PRO A 141 43.58 -7.53 -19.02
N GLN A 142 42.88 -8.56 -18.54
CA GLN A 142 42.89 -9.01 -17.14
C GLN A 142 44.33 -9.24 -16.66
N ALA A 143 44.82 -8.31 -15.85
CA ALA A 143 45.87 -8.61 -14.89
C ALA A 143 45.21 -9.39 -13.75
N THR A 144 45.70 -10.59 -13.50
CA THR A 144 45.36 -11.42 -12.34
C THR A 144 45.70 -10.66 -11.06
N ALA A 145 44.69 -9.99 -10.49
CA ALA A 145 44.77 -9.45 -9.14
C ALA A 145 44.42 -10.56 -8.13
N GLU A 146 45.28 -10.73 -7.13
CA GLU A 146 45.03 -11.57 -5.97
C GLU A 146 43.69 -11.21 -5.30
N PRO A 147 43.02 -12.17 -4.63
CA PRO A 147 41.76 -11.90 -3.95
C PRO A 147 42.01 -10.95 -2.79
N ALA A 148 41.54 -9.71 -2.92
CA ALA A 148 41.39 -8.82 -1.78
C ALA A 148 40.31 -9.40 -0.85
N GLU A 149 40.62 -9.45 0.45
CA GLU A 149 39.68 -9.88 1.47
C GLU A 149 38.37 -9.07 1.38
N PRO A 150 37.19 -9.71 1.54
CA PRO A 150 35.94 -8.99 1.50
C PRO A 150 35.86 -8.05 2.72
N GLY A 151 35.88 -6.74 2.45
CA GLY A 151 35.41 -5.75 3.38
C GLY A 151 33.94 -6.00 3.75
N PRO A 152 33.47 -5.49 4.90
CA PRO A 152 32.12 -5.80 5.40
C PRO A 152 31.09 -5.45 4.33
N GLU A 153 30.26 -6.43 3.96
CA GLU A 153 29.13 -6.27 3.04
C GLU A 153 28.36 -5.00 3.39
N ALA A 154 28.34 -4.05 2.45
CA ALA A 154 27.36 -2.97 2.49
C ALA A 154 26.00 -3.65 2.56
N ALA A 155 25.30 -3.45 3.69
CA ALA A 155 23.96 -3.98 3.89
C ALA A 155 23.13 -3.66 2.66
N SER A 156 22.69 -4.69 1.95
CA SER A 156 21.82 -4.53 0.78
C SER A 156 20.58 -3.75 1.24
N TYR A 157 20.49 -2.49 0.80
CA TYR A 157 19.26 -1.74 0.95
C TYR A 157 18.27 -2.40 0.01
N PRO A 158 17.17 -3.01 0.50
CA PRO A 158 16.14 -3.48 -0.41
C PRO A 158 15.63 -2.27 -1.21
N ASP A 159 15.37 -2.47 -2.50
CA ASP A 159 14.69 -1.53 -3.41
C ASP A 159 13.26 -1.27 -2.93
N GLU A 160 13.13 -0.67 -1.76
CA GLU A 160 11.87 -0.21 -1.21
C GLU A 160 11.67 1.24 -1.67
N PRO A 161 10.54 1.54 -2.33
CA PRO A 161 10.26 2.88 -2.83
C PRO A 161 10.25 3.91 -1.71
N VAL A 162 10.57 5.16 -2.07
CA VAL A 162 10.67 6.30 -1.14
C VAL A 162 9.43 6.42 -0.25
N ILE A 163 8.23 6.19 -0.81
CA ILE A 163 6.99 5.99 -0.06
C ILE A 163 6.57 4.53 -0.18
N SER A 164 6.38 3.87 0.96
CA SER A 164 5.97 2.48 1.04
C SER A 164 4.96 2.27 2.17
N ALA A 165 4.29 1.11 2.20
CA ALA A 165 3.36 0.79 3.27
C ALA A 165 4.09 0.56 4.60
N ASN A 166 3.54 1.07 5.71
CA ASN A 166 4.10 0.89 7.04
C ASN A 166 3.38 -0.20 7.86
N GLU A 167 2.05 -0.20 7.80
CA GLU A 167 1.13 -1.19 8.38
C GLU A 167 0.04 -1.56 7.35
N PRO A 168 -0.78 -2.60 7.60
CA PRO A 168 -1.88 -2.95 6.70
C PRO A 168 -2.82 -1.77 6.43
N MET A 169 -3.31 -1.70 5.20
CA MET A 169 -4.31 -0.72 4.78
C MET A 169 -5.58 -1.45 4.39
N TYR A 170 -6.67 -1.19 5.10
CA TYR A 170 -7.93 -1.92 4.96
C TYR A 170 -9.14 -1.03 5.16
N PHE A 171 -10.27 -1.48 4.65
CA PHE A 171 -11.60 -0.97 4.93
C PHE A 171 -12.51 -2.17 5.19
N VAL A 172 -13.09 -2.25 6.39
CA VAL A 172 -13.93 -3.37 6.82
C VAL A 172 -15.24 -2.88 7.45
N LEU A 173 -16.31 -3.63 7.23
CA LEU A 173 -17.67 -3.32 7.70
C LEU A 173 -18.12 -4.37 8.73
N GLY A 174 -18.75 -3.91 9.80
CA GLY A 174 -19.39 -4.73 10.83
C GLY A 174 -20.82 -4.28 11.11
N ASN A 175 -21.55 -5.07 11.89
CA ASN A 175 -22.94 -4.78 12.26
C ASN A 175 -23.25 -4.98 13.75
N ARG A 176 -22.24 -5.28 14.58
CA ARG A 176 -22.45 -5.45 16.01
C ARG A 176 -22.53 -4.09 16.69
N GLY A 177 -23.64 -3.83 17.39
CA GLY A 177 -23.93 -2.51 17.96
C GLY A 177 -24.37 -1.47 16.93
N GLY A 178 -24.83 -1.91 15.75
CA GLY A 178 -25.16 -1.06 14.61
C GLY A 178 -24.15 -1.22 13.46
N VAL A 179 -24.56 -0.80 12.26
CA VAL A 179 -23.67 -0.82 11.08
C VAL A 179 -22.49 0.12 11.36
N ASN A 180 -21.28 -0.39 11.30
CA ASN A 180 -20.07 0.38 11.51
C ASN A 180 -19.00 0.00 10.48
N ALA A 181 -18.10 0.94 10.19
CA ALA A 181 -16.90 0.68 9.40
C ALA A 181 -15.65 0.95 10.23
N ARG A 182 -14.59 0.21 9.94
CA ARG A 182 -13.25 0.53 10.41
C ARG A 182 -12.31 0.54 9.21
N PHE A 183 -11.44 1.54 9.14
CA PHE A 183 -10.41 1.57 8.13
C PHE A 183 -9.08 2.06 8.68
N GLN A 184 -8.01 1.69 7.98
CA GLN A 184 -6.66 2.09 8.30
C GLN A 184 -5.89 2.51 7.04
N LEU A 185 -5.19 3.63 7.13
CA LEU A 185 -4.22 4.11 6.15
C LEU A 185 -2.86 4.16 6.82
N SER A 186 -1.81 3.64 6.18
CA SER A 186 -0.50 3.56 6.83
C SER A 186 0.68 3.53 5.86
N PHE A 187 1.46 4.61 5.82
CA PHE A 187 2.62 4.74 4.96
C PHE A 187 3.87 5.12 5.75
N LYS A 188 5.03 4.89 5.16
CA LYS A 188 6.31 5.39 5.63
C LYS A 188 7.07 6.03 4.47
N TYR A 189 7.87 7.02 4.82
CA TYR A 189 8.73 7.78 3.93
C TYR A 189 10.17 7.65 4.42
N ARG A 190 11.08 7.22 3.55
CA ARG A 190 12.52 7.23 3.84
C ARG A 190 13.04 8.66 3.70
N LEU A 191 13.53 9.23 4.80
CA LEU A 191 13.90 10.66 4.84
C LEU A 191 15.21 10.98 4.14
N VAL A 192 16.12 10.01 4.06
CA VAL A 192 17.45 10.18 3.47
C VAL A 192 17.75 9.03 2.53
N GLU A 193 18.10 9.37 1.29
CA GLU A 193 18.60 8.40 0.32
C GLU A 193 19.99 7.90 0.76
N PRO A 194 20.21 6.58 0.92
CA PRO A 194 21.48 6.04 1.40
C PRO A 194 22.69 6.47 0.56
N ASP A 195 22.50 6.55 -0.76
CA ASP A 195 23.56 6.87 -1.73
C ASP A 195 23.64 8.38 -2.05
N GLY A 196 22.70 9.19 -1.55
CA GLY A 196 22.73 10.63 -1.70
C GLY A 196 23.82 11.30 -0.85
N THR A 197 24.18 12.54 -1.17
CA THR A 197 25.22 13.31 -0.47
C THR A 197 25.02 13.35 1.05
N LEU A 198 23.76 13.51 1.49
CA LEU A 198 23.42 13.53 2.91
C LEU A 198 23.55 12.15 3.58
N GLY A 199 23.17 11.08 2.88
CA GLY A 199 23.35 9.70 3.35
C GLY A 199 24.82 9.33 3.48
N GLN A 200 25.65 9.75 2.52
CA GLN A 200 27.10 9.57 2.59
C GLN A 200 27.74 10.36 3.73
N ALA A 201 27.35 11.62 3.92
CA ALA A 201 27.89 12.48 4.97
C ALA A 201 27.43 12.09 6.39
N LEU A 202 26.19 11.61 6.55
CA LEU A 202 25.58 11.24 7.82
C LEU A 202 25.01 9.81 7.77
N PRO A 203 25.85 8.77 7.87
CA PRO A 203 25.42 7.38 7.71
C PRO A 203 24.31 6.92 8.67
N TRP A 204 24.23 7.53 9.85
CA TRP A 204 23.20 7.22 10.85
C TRP A 204 21.79 7.67 10.43
N LEU A 205 21.65 8.56 9.44
CA LEU A 205 20.35 9.02 8.91
C LEU A 205 19.79 8.13 7.80
N ARG A 206 20.60 7.27 7.17
CA ARG A 206 20.20 6.46 6.00
C ARG A 206 18.98 5.57 6.26
N ASN A 207 18.79 5.18 7.53
CA ASN A 207 17.70 4.29 7.96
C ASN A 207 16.55 5.03 8.63
N LEU A 208 16.55 6.36 8.61
CA LEU A 208 15.53 7.17 9.26
C LEU A 208 14.27 7.26 8.39
N HIS A 209 13.13 6.94 8.99
CA HIS A 209 11.83 6.93 8.36
C HIS A 209 10.86 7.80 9.14
N PHE A 210 10.02 8.52 8.39
CA PHE A 210 8.79 9.09 8.91
C PHE A 210 7.64 8.13 8.59
N GLY A 211 6.92 7.66 9.60
CA GLY A 211 5.71 6.86 9.44
C GLY A 211 4.46 7.64 9.80
N TYR A 212 3.37 7.36 9.11
CA TYR A 212 2.06 7.86 9.46
C TYR A 212 1.04 6.74 9.34
N THR A 213 0.38 6.42 10.46
CA THR A 213 -0.77 5.51 10.49
C THR A 213 -2.00 6.28 10.98
N GLN A 214 -3.14 6.09 10.32
CA GLN A 214 -4.41 6.62 10.76
C GLN A 214 -5.45 5.50 10.79
N THR A 215 -6.17 5.39 11.89
CA THR A 215 -7.24 4.39 12.04
C THR A 215 -8.54 5.08 12.43
N SER A 216 -9.60 4.87 11.68
CA SER A 216 -10.91 5.48 11.93
C SER A 216 -11.98 4.43 12.18
N LEU A 217 -12.85 4.70 13.16
CA LEU A 217 -14.06 3.94 13.45
C LEU A 217 -15.28 4.82 13.11
N TRP A 218 -16.15 4.32 12.26
CA TRP A 218 -17.23 5.08 11.63
C TRP A 218 -18.58 4.44 11.95
N ASP A 219 -19.45 5.17 12.64
CA ASP A 219 -20.78 4.71 13.04
C ASP A 219 -21.79 4.97 11.90
N LEU A 220 -21.81 4.09 10.90
CA LEU A 220 -22.67 4.20 9.72
C LEU A 220 -24.16 4.04 10.00
N GLY A 221 -24.51 3.40 11.13
CA GLY A 221 -25.88 3.20 11.58
C GLY A 221 -26.48 4.38 12.33
N GLU A 222 -25.66 5.35 12.75
CA GLU A 222 -26.09 6.51 13.53
C GLU A 222 -26.57 7.68 12.64
N GLU A 223 -27.34 8.60 13.22
CA GLU A 223 -27.82 9.79 12.52
C GLU A 223 -26.66 10.63 12.00
N SER A 224 -26.72 11.03 10.73
CA SER A 224 -25.63 11.71 10.01
C SER A 224 -24.32 10.91 9.85
N LYS A 225 -24.28 9.64 10.27
CA LYS A 225 -23.15 8.72 10.08
C LYS A 225 -21.82 9.34 10.57
N PRO A 226 -21.68 9.71 11.84
CA PRO A 226 -20.48 10.37 12.35
C PRO A 226 -19.31 9.39 12.50
N PHE A 227 -18.09 9.92 12.39
CA PHE A 227 -16.92 9.21 12.88
C PHE A 227 -16.97 9.14 14.41
N ARG A 228 -16.94 7.93 14.94
CA ARG A 228 -16.88 7.70 16.39
C ARG A 228 -15.56 8.22 16.93
N ASP A 229 -14.47 7.77 16.29
CA ASP A 229 -13.12 8.11 16.69
C ASP A 229 -12.16 7.96 15.50
N THR A 230 -11.12 8.77 15.48
CA THR A 230 -10.00 8.63 14.54
C THR A 230 -8.72 8.79 15.31
N SER A 231 -7.82 7.82 15.23
CA SER A 231 -6.49 7.87 15.84
C SER A 231 -5.47 8.25 14.77
N TYR A 232 -4.67 9.27 15.04
CA TYR A 232 -3.57 9.79 14.24
C TYR A 232 -2.25 9.37 14.88
N ARG A 233 -1.44 8.60 14.16
CA ARG A 233 -0.22 7.98 14.67
C ARG A 233 1.02 8.30 13.82
N PRO A 234 1.54 9.53 13.87
CA PRO A 234 2.82 9.84 13.27
C PRO A 234 3.97 9.22 14.08
N SER A 235 5.04 8.82 13.39
CA SER A 235 6.23 8.22 14.00
C SER A 235 7.49 8.66 13.28
N LEU A 236 8.59 8.73 14.03
CA LEU A 236 9.92 8.97 13.51
C LEU A 236 10.83 7.87 14.06
N PHE A 237 11.36 7.02 13.18
CA PHE A 237 12.06 5.82 13.62
C PHE A 237 13.17 5.41 12.66
N TRP A 238 14.15 4.70 13.21
CA TRP A 238 15.13 3.97 12.43
C TRP A 238 14.61 2.58 12.11
N GLN A 239 14.86 2.11 10.88
CA GLN A 239 14.60 0.73 10.47
C GLN A 239 15.87 0.11 9.90
N TRP A 240 16.38 -0.91 10.59
CA TRP A 240 17.50 -1.72 10.12
C TRP A 240 17.00 -3.05 9.59
N ASN A 241 17.44 -3.42 8.38
CA ASN A 241 17.31 -4.78 7.87
C ASN A 241 18.62 -5.50 8.19
N LEU A 242 18.55 -6.54 9.03
CA LEU A 242 19.71 -7.18 9.65
C LEU A 242 20.11 -8.49 8.95
N GLY A 243 19.54 -8.76 7.78
CA GLY A 243 19.77 -9.96 6.98
C GLY A 243 18.48 -10.66 6.58
N GLU A 244 18.61 -11.80 5.92
CA GLU A 244 17.46 -12.64 5.55
C GLU A 244 16.88 -13.36 6.77
N GLY A 245 15.55 -13.55 6.77
CA GLY A 245 14.87 -14.33 7.79
C GLY A 245 15.39 -15.77 7.82
N GLY A 246 15.58 -16.34 9.01
CA GLY A 246 16.12 -17.69 9.18
C GLY A 246 15.92 -18.21 10.60
N ALA A 247 16.08 -19.53 10.79
CA ALA A 247 15.74 -20.25 12.03
C ALA A 247 16.54 -19.88 13.31
N GLY A 248 17.33 -18.80 13.26
CA GLY A 248 18.13 -18.31 14.38
C GLY A 248 17.37 -17.35 15.31
N LEU A 249 18.05 -16.96 16.39
CA LEU A 249 17.53 -16.00 17.39
C LEU A 249 17.71 -14.52 16.98
N ARG A 250 18.36 -14.25 15.84
CA ARG A 250 18.63 -12.89 15.38
C ARG A 250 17.39 -12.34 14.64
N PRO A 251 16.90 -11.15 15.00
CA PRO A 251 15.82 -10.52 14.24
C PRO A 251 16.32 -10.13 12.85
N TYR A 252 15.48 -10.32 11.82
CA TYR A 252 15.78 -9.89 10.45
C TYR A 252 15.51 -8.40 10.22
N ARG A 253 14.66 -7.81 11.08
CA ARG A 253 14.37 -6.36 11.08
C ARG A 253 14.35 -5.83 12.50
N LEU A 254 14.88 -4.64 12.70
CA LEU A 254 14.74 -3.87 13.93
C LEU A 254 14.19 -2.48 13.61
N ARG A 255 13.14 -2.06 14.32
CA ARG A 255 12.69 -0.67 14.34
C ARG A 255 12.85 -0.08 15.72
N ALA A 256 13.27 1.18 15.83
CA ALA A 256 13.27 1.90 17.09
C ALA A 256 13.04 3.39 16.84
N GLY A 257 12.23 4.04 17.68
CA GLY A 257 11.95 5.46 17.49
C GLY A 257 10.87 5.99 18.40
N TYR A 258 10.34 7.14 18.01
CA TYR A 258 9.27 7.85 18.66
C TYR A 258 7.96 7.67 17.88
N GLU A 259 6.86 7.50 18.59
CA GLU A 259 5.50 7.49 18.04
C GLU A 259 4.59 8.34 18.93
N HIS A 260 3.88 9.26 18.30
CA HIS A 260 2.76 9.98 18.90
C HIS A 260 1.47 9.28 18.48
N GLU A 261 0.48 9.18 19.37
CA GLU A 261 -0.86 8.70 19.04
C GLU A 261 -1.90 9.61 19.71
N SER A 262 -2.71 10.31 18.92
CA SER A 262 -3.82 11.12 19.45
C SER A 262 -5.09 10.97 18.63
N ASN A 263 -6.23 11.33 19.21
CA ASN A 263 -7.51 11.24 18.50
C ASN A 263 -8.00 12.55 17.86
N GLY A 264 -7.21 13.63 17.96
CA GLY A 264 -7.54 14.94 17.42
C GLY A 264 -8.79 15.60 18.03
N LYS A 265 -9.27 15.13 19.18
CA LYS A 265 -10.40 15.73 19.91
C LYS A 265 -9.90 16.67 21.02
N ASP A 266 -10.80 17.50 21.53
CA ASP A 266 -10.55 18.42 22.63
C ASP A 266 -11.30 18.04 23.92
N GLY A 267 -10.99 18.76 25.00
CA GLY A 267 -11.64 18.63 26.31
C GLY A 267 -11.64 17.20 26.84
N THR A 268 -12.77 16.77 27.39
CA THR A 268 -12.90 15.45 28.05
C THR A 268 -12.83 14.26 27.10
N SER A 269 -12.96 14.51 25.79
CA SER A 269 -12.85 13.49 24.74
C SER A 269 -11.45 13.41 24.15
N SER A 270 -10.55 14.34 24.50
CA SER A 270 -9.17 14.33 24.05
C SER A 270 -8.43 13.12 24.61
N ARG A 271 -7.66 12.46 23.75
CA ARG A 271 -6.78 11.36 24.13
C ARG A 271 -5.49 11.49 23.36
N SER A 272 -4.38 11.30 24.06
CA SER A 272 -3.03 11.45 23.54
C SER A 272 -2.06 10.58 24.32
N ILE A 273 -1.07 10.02 23.62
CA ILE A 273 0.10 9.38 24.19
C ILE A 273 1.32 9.63 23.31
N ASP A 274 2.46 9.72 23.97
CA ASP A 274 3.77 9.69 23.33
C ASP A 274 4.55 8.47 23.79
N MET A 275 5.22 7.81 22.86
CA MET A 275 5.94 6.56 23.12
C MET A 275 7.33 6.58 22.51
N LEU A 276 8.31 6.08 23.26
CA LEU A 276 9.52 5.50 22.66
C LEU A 276 9.31 4.01 22.51
N PHE A 277 9.65 3.46 21.35
CA PHE A 277 9.45 2.06 21.05
C PHE A 277 10.68 1.38 20.46
N VAL A 278 10.73 0.06 20.64
CA VAL A 278 11.62 -0.87 19.97
C VAL A 278 10.79 -2.05 19.46
N GLN A 279 10.99 -2.42 18.20
CA GLN A 279 10.23 -3.47 17.52
C GLN A 279 11.17 -4.35 16.69
N PRO A 280 11.78 -5.39 17.28
CA PRO A 280 12.44 -6.45 16.53
C PRO A 280 11.40 -7.30 15.78
N ALA A 281 11.80 -7.90 14.67
CA ALA A 281 11.00 -8.89 13.95
C ALA A 281 11.85 -10.11 13.58
N TRP A 282 11.28 -11.30 13.83
CA TRP A 282 11.82 -12.59 13.43
C TRP A 282 10.92 -13.20 12.37
N ARG A 283 11.50 -13.97 11.45
CA ARG A 283 10.79 -14.68 10.39
C ARG A 283 11.32 -16.11 10.30
N TRP A 284 10.40 -17.07 10.26
CA TRP A 284 10.65 -18.48 10.02
C TRP A 284 9.87 -18.93 8.80
N ASP A 285 10.57 -19.33 7.75
CA ASP A 285 9.99 -19.88 6.54
C ASP A 285 9.90 -21.41 6.64
N PHE A 286 8.76 -21.98 6.24
CA PHE A 286 8.47 -23.41 6.31
C PHE A 286 8.46 -24.04 4.91
N ASN A 287 8.73 -25.35 4.83
CA ASN A 287 8.86 -26.10 3.57
C ASN A 287 7.60 -26.07 2.68
N ASN A 288 6.42 -25.81 3.27
CA ASN A 288 5.16 -25.69 2.54
C ASN A 288 4.94 -24.29 1.93
N GLY A 289 5.92 -23.38 2.04
CA GLY A 289 5.88 -22.00 1.55
C GLY A 289 5.14 -21.02 2.47
N THR A 290 4.74 -21.41 3.68
CA THR A 290 4.26 -20.45 4.68
C THR A 290 5.43 -19.83 5.44
N ALA A 291 5.20 -18.66 6.00
CA ALA A 291 6.12 -18.02 6.93
C ALA A 291 5.40 -17.62 8.21
N LEU A 292 6.08 -17.78 9.35
CA LEU A 292 5.71 -17.16 10.62
C LEU A 292 6.59 -15.93 10.83
N THR A 293 5.99 -14.77 11.07
CA THR A 293 6.68 -13.58 11.56
C THR A 293 6.21 -13.26 12.96
N LEU A 294 7.14 -12.97 13.87
CA LEU A 294 6.85 -12.44 15.21
C LEU A 294 7.55 -11.09 15.35
N ALA A 295 6.82 -10.04 15.71
CA ALA A 295 7.32 -8.67 15.72
C ALA A 295 6.80 -7.83 16.91
N PRO A 296 7.15 -8.21 18.16
CA PRO A 296 6.68 -7.49 19.35
C PRO A 296 7.15 -6.04 19.32
N LYS A 297 6.24 -5.10 19.54
CA LYS A 297 6.57 -3.68 19.73
C LYS A 297 6.54 -3.37 21.22
N LEU A 298 7.71 -3.15 21.80
CA LEU A 298 7.89 -2.77 23.21
C LEU A 298 7.96 -1.25 23.31
N TYR A 299 7.31 -0.65 24.30
CA TYR A 299 7.29 0.82 24.44
C TYR A 299 7.20 1.32 25.87
N GLY A 300 7.81 2.49 26.08
CA GLY A 300 7.65 3.32 27.27
C GLY A 300 6.86 4.58 26.94
N TYR A 301 5.96 4.98 27.83
CA TYR A 301 5.18 6.22 27.70
C TYR A 301 6.04 7.42 28.13
N LEU A 302 6.19 8.40 27.25
CA LEU A 302 6.77 9.70 27.56
C LEU A 302 5.70 10.69 28.05
N ASP A 303 4.55 10.69 27.39
CA ASP A 303 3.37 11.46 27.76
C ASP A 303 2.12 10.59 27.67
N ARG A 304 1.19 10.83 28.59
CA ARG A 304 -0.13 10.18 28.70
C ARG A 304 -1.09 11.01 29.55
N GLU A 305 -0.91 12.32 29.66
CA GLU A 305 -1.67 13.18 30.57
C GLU A 305 -3.19 13.09 30.37
N ASP A 306 -3.65 13.01 29.11
CA ASP A 306 -5.08 12.89 28.77
C ASP A 306 -5.71 11.53 29.16
N ASN A 307 -4.88 10.53 29.40
CA ASN A 307 -5.29 9.17 29.75
C ASN A 307 -4.23 8.51 30.65
N PRO A 308 -4.09 8.99 31.91
CA PRO A 308 -2.99 8.57 32.78
C PRO A 308 -2.99 7.08 33.08
N ASP A 309 -4.14 6.41 33.01
CA ASP A 309 -4.27 5.01 33.36
C ASP A 309 -4.24 4.06 32.14
N ILE A 310 -3.91 4.56 30.94
CA ILE A 310 -3.87 3.79 29.68
C ILE A 310 -3.02 2.50 29.75
N ALA A 311 -1.92 2.52 30.51
CA ALA A 311 -1.05 1.37 30.70
C ALA A 311 -1.78 0.17 31.36
N ARG A 312 -2.84 0.42 32.16
CA ARG A 312 -3.68 -0.64 32.76
C ARG A 312 -4.40 -1.47 31.71
N TYR A 313 -4.63 -0.91 30.53
CA TYR A 313 -5.41 -1.47 29.43
C TYR A 313 -4.51 -1.94 28.28
N ARG A 314 -3.56 -1.11 27.87
CA ARG A 314 -2.71 -1.34 26.69
C ARG A 314 -1.40 -2.05 27.03
N GLY A 315 -0.85 -1.78 28.21
CA GLY A 315 0.42 -2.36 28.67
C GLY A 315 1.62 -1.62 28.10
N HIS A 316 2.72 -2.35 27.90
CA HIS A 316 4.00 -1.83 27.38
C HIS A 316 4.49 -2.62 26.17
N ALA A 317 3.62 -3.45 25.60
CA ALA A 317 3.95 -4.34 24.51
C ALA A 317 2.72 -4.62 23.63
N ASP A 318 2.91 -4.51 22.32
CA ASP A 318 2.02 -5.07 21.32
C ASP A 318 2.66 -6.35 20.79
N TRP A 319 2.04 -7.49 21.04
CA TRP A 319 2.48 -8.78 20.50
C TRP A 319 1.89 -8.98 19.12
N ILE A 320 2.73 -8.88 18.09
CA ILE A 320 2.32 -8.95 16.69
C ILE A 320 2.87 -10.22 16.06
N ALA A 321 1.99 -11.02 15.46
CA ALA A 321 2.37 -12.22 14.72
C ALA A 321 1.68 -12.26 13.35
N ARG A 322 2.34 -12.83 12.35
CA ARG A 322 1.77 -13.12 11.03
C ARG A 322 2.09 -14.54 10.64
N TYR A 323 1.13 -15.29 10.12
CA TYR A 323 1.32 -16.65 9.65
C TYR A 323 0.56 -16.89 8.35
N GLY A 324 1.25 -17.39 7.32
CA GLY A 324 0.61 -17.74 6.06
C GLY A 324 1.52 -17.54 4.85
N LYS A 325 0.92 -17.34 3.67
CA LYS A 325 1.63 -17.13 2.41
C LYS A 325 1.30 -15.77 1.80
N ASP A 326 2.27 -15.15 1.15
CA ASP A 326 2.09 -13.87 0.46
C ASP A 326 1.18 -13.97 -0.78
N ASP A 327 1.01 -15.16 -1.34
CA ASP A 327 0.12 -15.50 -2.46
C ASP A 327 -1.13 -16.29 -2.04
N GLY A 328 -1.37 -16.49 -0.73
CA GLY A 328 -2.48 -17.27 -0.23
C GLY A 328 -3.12 -16.68 1.02
N TRP A 329 -3.65 -17.54 1.88
CA TRP A 329 -4.16 -17.15 3.19
C TRP A 329 -3.05 -16.58 4.07
N LEU A 330 -3.31 -15.44 4.68
CA LEU A 330 -2.43 -14.80 5.66
C LEU A 330 -3.25 -14.36 6.87
N LEU A 331 -2.89 -14.90 8.03
CA LEU A 331 -3.42 -14.51 9.33
C LEU A 331 -2.44 -13.54 10.00
N ALA A 332 -2.91 -12.37 10.40
CA ALA A 332 -2.21 -11.47 11.30
C ALA A 332 -2.92 -11.44 12.65
N ALA A 333 -2.16 -11.38 13.73
CA ALA A 333 -2.66 -11.29 15.09
C ALA A 333 -1.93 -10.17 15.82
N GLN A 334 -2.68 -9.35 16.56
CA GLN A 334 -2.14 -8.39 17.50
C GLN A 334 -2.81 -8.60 18.86
N MET A 335 -2.00 -8.80 19.90
CA MET A 335 -2.48 -8.93 21.27
C MET A 335 -1.83 -7.87 22.16
N ARG A 336 -2.63 -7.32 23.08
CA ARG A 336 -2.17 -6.40 24.12
C ARG A 336 -2.58 -6.90 25.49
N ARG A 337 -1.69 -6.71 26.47
CA ARG A 337 -1.94 -7.06 27.88
C ARG A 337 -1.52 -5.90 28.77
N GLY A 338 -2.51 -5.21 29.33
CA GLY A 338 -2.35 -4.12 30.28
C GLY A 338 -1.88 -4.57 31.65
N THR A 339 -1.32 -3.63 32.41
CA THR A 339 -0.75 -3.87 33.74
C THR A 339 -1.80 -4.28 34.78
N ALA A 340 -3.08 -4.00 34.53
CA ALA A 340 -4.19 -4.44 35.38
C ALA A 340 -4.84 -5.76 34.90
N GLY A 341 -4.18 -6.49 34.00
CA GLY A 341 -4.72 -7.72 33.43
C GLY A 341 -5.85 -7.52 32.41
N LYS A 342 -6.08 -6.28 31.97
CA LYS A 342 -6.97 -5.97 30.83
C LYS A 342 -6.21 -6.15 29.52
N GLY A 343 -6.90 -6.20 28.40
CA GLY A 343 -6.22 -6.39 27.12
C GLY A 343 -7.17 -6.54 25.95
N ASN A 344 -6.61 -6.83 24.79
CA ASN A 344 -7.37 -7.14 23.59
C ASN A 344 -6.64 -8.15 22.70
N LEU A 345 -7.41 -8.69 21.76
CA LEU A 345 -6.92 -9.48 20.65
C LEU A 345 -7.60 -8.98 19.37
N GLN A 346 -6.79 -8.67 18.37
CA GLN A 346 -7.21 -8.45 17.00
C GLN A 346 -6.66 -9.58 16.12
N LEU A 347 -7.51 -10.19 15.31
CA LEU A 347 -7.15 -11.16 14.29
C LEU A 347 -7.61 -10.65 12.94
N ASP A 348 -6.73 -10.66 11.96
CA ASP A 348 -7.00 -10.25 10.59
C ASP A 348 -6.64 -11.40 9.64
N LEU A 349 -7.62 -11.97 8.95
CA LEU A 349 -7.43 -13.01 7.96
C LEU A 349 -7.62 -12.40 6.57
N SER A 350 -6.67 -12.64 5.67
CA SER A 350 -6.72 -12.09 4.31
C SER A 350 -6.41 -13.12 3.23
N TYR A 351 -6.99 -12.93 2.05
CA TYR A 351 -6.77 -13.77 0.87
C TYR A 351 -6.69 -12.92 -0.41
N PRO A 352 -5.70 -13.12 -1.30
CA PRO A 352 -5.54 -12.32 -2.50
C PRO A 352 -6.68 -12.52 -3.50
N LEU A 353 -7.18 -11.43 -4.07
CA LEU A 353 -8.24 -11.44 -5.08
C LEU A 353 -7.72 -11.54 -6.53
N ARG A 354 -6.51 -12.09 -6.69
CA ARG A 354 -5.82 -12.20 -7.97
C ARG A 354 -6.46 -13.35 -8.75
N ASP A 355 -7.40 -12.99 -9.64
CA ASP A 355 -7.78 -13.67 -10.91
C ASP A 355 -9.19 -13.33 -11.42
N THR A 356 -9.99 -12.50 -10.72
CA THR A 356 -11.40 -12.35 -11.13
C THR A 356 -11.90 -10.92 -11.41
N LEU A 357 -11.39 -9.84 -10.81
CA LEU A 357 -12.04 -8.51 -10.96
C LEU A 357 -11.12 -7.27 -11.04
N PHE A 358 -9.90 -7.26 -10.48
CA PHE A 358 -9.06 -6.04 -10.40
C PHE A 358 -7.58 -6.29 -10.75
N ALA A 359 -7.29 -6.58 -12.02
CA ALA A 359 -5.94 -6.90 -12.49
C ALA A 359 -4.88 -5.77 -12.36
N ARG A 360 -5.29 -4.52 -12.05
CA ARG A 360 -4.35 -3.37 -11.86
C ARG A 360 -4.24 -2.87 -10.42
N ALA A 361 -5.13 -3.28 -9.53
CA ALA A 361 -5.09 -2.96 -8.11
C ALA A 361 -5.28 -4.26 -7.33
N GLY A 362 -4.19 -5.00 -7.14
CA GLY A 362 -4.20 -6.20 -6.32
C GLY A 362 -4.75 -5.87 -4.94
N GLY A 363 -5.93 -6.41 -4.62
CA GLY A 363 -6.56 -6.29 -3.31
C GLY A 363 -6.69 -7.64 -2.65
N PHE A 364 -6.99 -7.64 -1.36
CA PHE A 364 -7.22 -8.84 -0.58
C PHE A 364 -8.61 -8.77 0.02
N LEU A 365 -9.33 -9.89 0.02
CA LEU A 365 -10.47 -10.05 0.90
C LEU A 365 -9.95 -10.05 2.33
N HIS A 366 -10.62 -9.32 3.23
CA HIS A 366 -10.16 -9.09 4.59
C HIS A 366 -11.26 -9.39 5.59
N PHE A 367 -10.98 -10.25 6.56
CA PHE A 367 -11.84 -10.57 7.69
C PHE A 367 -11.13 -10.12 8.96
N GLN A 368 -11.82 -9.36 9.81
CA GLN A 368 -11.28 -8.85 11.05
C GLN A 368 -12.14 -9.27 12.22
N LEU A 369 -11.49 -9.77 13.28
CA LEU A 369 -12.08 -10.05 14.56
C LEU A 369 -11.35 -9.21 15.62
N PHE A 370 -12.10 -8.45 16.41
CA PHE A 370 -11.56 -7.69 17.54
C PHE A 370 -12.33 -8.04 18.82
N SER A 371 -11.65 -8.22 19.95
CA SER A 371 -12.28 -8.42 21.24
C SER A 371 -11.44 -7.82 22.36
N GLY A 372 -12.09 -7.20 23.35
CA GLY A 372 -11.45 -6.64 24.54
C GLY A 372 -11.42 -5.11 24.57
N TYR A 373 -10.41 -4.54 25.24
CA TYR A 373 -10.31 -3.10 25.52
C TYR A 373 -9.61 -2.32 24.42
N GLY A 374 -9.95 -1.04 24.24
CA GLY A 374 -9.18 -0.12 23.40
C GLY A 374 -9.17 -0.44 21.91
N GLU A 375 -10.36 -0.67 21.36
CA GLU A 375 -10.60 -0.69 19.91
C GLU A 375 -10.25 0.64 19.24
N SER A 376 -10.49 1.74 19.95
CA SER A 376 -10.09 3.09 19.60
C SER A 376 -9.46 3.77 20.82
N LEU A 377 -8.77 4.89 20.59
CA LEU A 377 -8.12 5.62 21.67
C LEU A 377 -9.15 6.29 22.58
N LEU A 378 -10.26 6.82 22.05
CA LEU A 378 -11.37 7.37 22.82
C LEU A 378 -11.93 6.38 23.85
N ASP A 379 -12.08 5.12 23.44
CA ASP A 379 -12.65 4.03 24.24
C ASP A 379 -11.57 3.09 24.79
N TYR A 380 -10.33 3.56 25.01
CA TYR A 380 -9.21 2.73 25.51
C TYR A 380 -9.55 1.95 26.78
N ASN A 381 -10.39 2.55 27.63
CA ASN A 381 -10.78 2.02 28.92
C ASN A 381 -12.12 1.28 28.95
N ARG A 382 -12.74 1.06 27.78
CA ARG A 382 -14.00 0.32 27.63
C ARG A 382 -13.77 -1.03 26.97
N GLU A 383 -14.39 -2.05 27.55
CA GLU A 383 -14.41 -3.39 26.97
C GLU A 383 -15.42 -3.44 25.83
N ARG A 384 -15.02 -4.04 24.72
CA ARG A 384 -15.90 -4.35 23.60
C ARG A 384 -16.03 -5.86 23.50
N ASP A 385 -17.29 -6.29 23.36
CA ASP A 385 -17.56 -7.61 22.87
C ASP A 385 -16.92 -7.85 21.50
N THR A 386 -16.80 -9.12 21.12
CA THR A 386 -16.25 -9.55 19.83
C THR A 386 -16.93 -8.87 18.63
N GLN A 387 -16.18 -8.00 17.96
CA GLN A 387 -16.53 -7.36 16.71
C GLN A 387 -16.07 -8.23 15.54
N LEU A 388 -16.97 -8.48 14.59
CA LEU A 388 -16.67 -9.19 13.35
C LEU A 388 -16.88 -8.22 12.19
N ARG A 389 -15.84 -8.08 11.36
CA ARG A 389 -15.88 -7.21 10.19
C ARG A 389 -15.33 -7.89 8.95
N ILE A 390 -15.86 -7.50 7.80
CA ILE A 390 -15.48 -8.03 6.49
C ILE A 390 -15.29 -6.86 5.53
N GLY A 391 -14.28 -6.93 4.68
CA GLY A 391 -14.07 -5.95 3.63
C GLY A 391 -12.83 -6.26 2.82
N PHE A 392 -12.05 -5.22 2.50
CA PHE A 392 -10.93 -5.32 1.60
C PHE A 392 -9.68 -4.67 2.17
N SER A 393 -8.51 -5.21 1.84
CA SER A 393 -7.22 -4.55 2.07
C SER A 393 -6.47 -4.34 0.77
N ILE A 394 -5.67 -3.28 0.75
CA ILE A 394 -4.79 -2.91 -0.38
C ILE A 394 -3.38 -3.45 -0.10
N VAL A 395 -2.97 -3.43 1.17
CA VAL A 395 -1.72 -3.99 1.67
C VAL A 395 -1.99 -4.72 2.99
N ARG A 396 -1.34 -5.87 3.21
CA ARG A 396 -1.60 -6.78 4.33
C ARG A 396 -0.36 -7.14 5.14
#